data_AF-A0A7W0JTR2-F1
#
_entry.id   AF-A0A7W0JTR2-F1
#
_cell.length_a   1.000
_cell.length_b   1.000
_cell.length_c   1.000
_cell.angle_alpha   90.00
_cell.angle_beta   90.00
_cell.angle_gamma   90.00
#
_symmetry.space_group_name_H-M   'P 1'
#
loop_
_entity.id
_entity.type
_entity.pdbx_description
1 polymer ?
#
loop_
_entity_poly.entity_id
_entity_poly.type
_entity_poly.pdbx_seq_one_letter_code
_entity_poly.pdbx_strand_id
1 'polypeptide(L)'
;MKSRTGDSNFDDSGDADRRAEKLESHPEGSQRNWRGEGLGASRVTARRDDSGPEAEQLMEAVVERENMWLALKQVERNSGAAGVDEMTVEQLRPYLREHWPRIKAELLAGDYQPQPVLKVEIPKPGGQGMRMLGIPTVIDRLIQQALHQVLSPLLEPHFSESSYGFRPQRSAQQAVLKAREYVRKGRRWVVDIDLEKFFNRVNHDVSMSRLARRIKDKRVLRLIRRYLQAGMMSNGLTTSRREGSA
;
A
#
# COMPACT_ATOMS: atom_id res chain seq x y z
N MET A 1 46.55 41.41 14.41
CA MET A 1 47.52 41.94 15.38
C MET A 1 46.81 42.06 16.72
N LYS A 2 47.27 41.30 17.73
CA LYS A 2 47.13 41.49 19.19
C LYS A 2 45.71 41.68 19.79
N SER A 3 45.32 41.18 20.97
CA SER A 3 45.73 40.14 21.93
C SER A 3 45.08 40.55 23.26
N ARG A 4 44.53 39.58 24.02
CA ARG A 4 44.52 39.50 25.51
C ARG A 4 43.84 40.68 26.26
N THR A 5 43.35 40.60 27.50
CA THR A 5 43.52 39.78 28.71
C THR A 5 42.33 40.16 29.62
N GLY A 6 41.72 39.27 30.40
CA GLY A 6 42.06 39.01 31.82
C GLY A 6 41.45 40.10 32.73
N ASP A 7 41.01 39.87 33.96
CA ASP A 7 40.89 38.74 34.87
C ASP A 7 40.20 39.33 36.13
N SER A 8 39.57 38.51 36.97
CA SER A 8 39.64 38.57 38.46
C SER A 8 38.44 37.92 39.16
N ASN A 9 38.77 36.81 39.83
CA ASN A 9 38.06 36.11 40.88
C ASN A 9 38.19 36.82 42.24
N PHE A 10 37.33 36.46 43.20
CA PHE A 10 37.65 36.17 44.60
C PHE A 10 36.42 35.47 45.21
N ASP A 11 36.47 34.15 45.47
CA ASP A 11 36.83 33.45 46.74
C ASP A 11 35.65 33.51 47.77
N ASP A 12 35.31 32.48 48.56
CA ASP A 12 36.13 31.46 49.21
C ASP A 12 35.28 30.30 49.81
N SER A 13 35.92 29.13 49.92
CA SER A 13 35.84 27.99 50.89
C SER A 13 34.52 27.56 51.57
N GLY A 14 34.29 26.30 51.98
CA GLY A 14 35.05 25.06 52.13
C GLY A 14 34.17 24.14 53.03
N ASP A 15 33.83 22.91 52.68
CA ASP A 15 34.56 21.64 52.78
C ASP A 15 34.12 20.75 53.98
N ALA A 16 33.99 19.45 53.65
CA ALA A 16 34.09 18.23 54.45
C ALA A 16 33.11 17.83 55.61
N ASP A 17 32.55 16.62 55.40
CA ASP A 17 32.62 15.41 56.26
C ASP A 17 31.45 14.97 57.18
N ARG A 18 31.04 13.72 56.91
CA ARG A 18 30.76 12.60 57.84
C ARG A 18 29.50 12.51 58.73
N ARG A 19 28.86 11.34 58.52
CA ARG A 19 28.40 10.29 59.46
C ARG A 19 26.90 10.18 59.76
N ALA A 20 26.54 8.90 59.85
CA ALA A 20 25.22 8.31 59.95
C ALA A 20 24.72 8.26 61.39
N GLU A 21 23.40 8.24 61.57
CA GLU A 21 22.78 7.46 62.64
C GLU A 21 21.32 7.10 62.31
N LYS A 22 20.93 5.99 62.92
CA LYS A 22 19.83 5.07 62.63
C LYS A 22 18.67 5.36 63.59
N LEU A 23 17.42 5.24 63.16
CA LEU A 23 16.28 5.01 64.06
C LEU A 23 15.23 4.13 63.37
N GLU A 24 15.22 2.86 63.80
CA GLU A 24 14.06 1.95 63.82
C GLU A 24 13.06 2.50 64.88
N SER A 25 11.73 2.30 64.94
CA SER A 25 10.81 1.22 64.55
C SER A 25 9.34 1.66 64.71
N HIS A 26 8.46 1.23 63.78
CA HIS A 26 7.03 0.77 63.81
C HIS A 26 6.06 0.98 65.01
N PRO A 27 4.73 0.69 64.88
CA PRO A 27 3.81 0.72 63.72
C PRO A 27 2.37 1.23 64.09
N GLU A 28 1.48 1.39 63.09
CA GLU A 28 0.00 1.28 63.11
C GLU A 28 -0.48 1.91 61.78
N GLY A 29 -1.35 1.39 60.93
CA GLY A 29 -2.33 0.31 60.96
C GLY A 29 -3.42 0.75 59.98
N SER A 30 -3.64 0.02 58.88
CA SER A 30 -4.95 -0.08 58.18
C SER A 30 -4.74 -0.69 56.78
N GLN A 31 -4.82 -2.01 56.75
CA GLN A 31 -5.08 -2.80 55.56
C GLN A 31 -6.50 -2.49 55.03
N ARG A 32 -6.65 -2.32 53.72
CA ARG A 32 -7.91 -2.65 53.02
C ARG A 32 -7.60 -3.60 51.88
N ASN A 33 -7.83 -4.87 52.18
CA ASN A 33 -7.98 -5.96 51.22
C ASN A 33 -9.40 -5.88 50.64
N TRP A 34 -9.54 -5.98 49.31
CA TRP A 34 -10.76 -6.51 48.69
C TRP A 34 -10.34 -7.55 47.65
N ARG A 35 -10.75 -8.80 47.90
CA ARG A 35 -10.69 -9.95 46.99
C ARG A 35 -12.09 -10.23 46.45
N GLY A 36 -12.13 -10.78 45.23
CA GLY A 36 -13.29 -11.39 44.58
C GLY A 36 -13.88 -10.46 43.50
N GLU A 37 -14.17 -10.89 42.27
CA GLU A 37 -14.47 -12.23 41.76
C GLU A 37 -14.14 -12.31 40.27
N GLY A 38 -13.85 -13.52 39.80
CA GLY A 38 -13.47 -13.80 38.43
C GLY A 38 -14.64 -13.68 37.46
N LEU A 39 -14.37 -13.07 36.31
CA LEU A 39 -15.14 -13.26 35.09
C LEU A 39 -14.17 -13.63 33.97
N GLY A 40 -14.48 -14.77 33.36
CA GLY A 40 -13.59 -15.55 32.51
C GLY A 40 -12.93 -14.77 31.38
N ALA A 41 -11.64 -15.04 31.21
CA ALA A 41 -10.94 -14.76 29.98
C ALA A 41 -11.64 -15.51 28.83
N SER A 42 -12.48 -14.79 28.09
CA SER A 42 -13.00 -15.28 26.82
C SER A 42 -11.83 -15.38 25.85
N ARG A 43 -11.24 -16.57 25.77
CA ARG A 43 -10.37 -16.98 24.65
C ARG A 43 -11.24 -16.90 23.40
N VAL A 44 -11.22 -15.74 22.74
CA VAL A 44 -11.59 -15.64 21.34
C VAL A 44 -10.59 -16.50 20.60
N THR A 45 -10.94 -17.77 20.42
CA THR A 45 -10.25 -18.69 19.53
C THR A 45 -10.15 -17.99 18.19
N ALA A 46 -8.91 -17.71 17.76
CA ALA A 46 -8.63 -17.32 16.39
C ALA A 46 -9.38 -18.30 15.49
N ARG A 47 -10.38 -17.80 14.77
CA ARG A 47 -10.94 -18.55 13.65
C ARG A 47 -9.74 -18.84 12.76
N ARG A 48 -9.36 -20.11 12.66
CA ARG A 48 -8.48 -20.55 11.58
C ARG A 48 -9.24 -20.17 10.32
N ASP A 49 -8.71 -19.20 9.58
CA ASP A 49 -9.14 -18.96 8.22
C ASP A 49 -8.93 -20.29 7.50
N ASP A 50 -10.05 -20.94 7.16
CA ASP A 50 -10.09 -22.15 6.37
C ASP A 50 -9.75 -21.77 4.93
N SER A 51 -8.49 -21.42 4.69
CA SER A 51 -7.99 -21.22 3.34
C SER A 51 -7.68 -22.59 2.78
N GLY A 52 -8.70 -23.21 2.16
CA GLY A 52 -8.53 -24.40 1.36
C GLY A 52 -7.49 -24.21 0.25
N PRO A 53 -7.14 -25.29 -0.47
CA PRO A 53 -6.14 -25.29 -1.56
C PRO A 53 -6.42 -24.29 -2.69
N GLU A 54 -7.61 -23.70 -2.76
CA GLU A 54 -8.00 -22.64 -3.70
C GLU A 54 -7.25 -21.31 -3.45
N ALA A 55 -6.90 -20.98 -2.20
CA ALA A 55 -6.19 -19.73 -1.88
C ALA A 55 -4.71 -19.73 -2.36
N GLU A 56 -4.16 -20.91 -2.64
CA GLU A 56 -2.79 -21.10 -3.14
C GLU A 56 -2.72 -21.16 -4.68
N GLN A 57 -3.88 -21.18 -5.36
CA GLN A 57 -3.98 -21.34 -6.82
C GLN A 57 -4.39 -20.04 -7.55
N LEU A 58 -4.16 -18.88 -6.93
CA LEU A 58 -4.57 -17.60 -7.51
C LEU A 58 -3.83 -17.31 -8.81
N MET A 59 -2.56 -17.68 -8.93
CA MET A 59 -1.82 -17.49 -10.18
C MET A 59 -2.40 -18.33 -11.33
N GLU A 60 -2.86 -19.55 -11.06
CA GLU A 60 -3.54 -20.40 -12.04
C GLU A 60 -4.81 -19.74 -12.55
N ALA A 61 -5.62 -19.16 -11.64
CA ALA A 61 -6.81 -18.39 -12.01
C ALA A 61 -6.44 -17.11 -12.81
N VAL A 62 -5.33 -16.45 -12.49
CA VAL A 62 -4.85 -15.28 -13.24
C VAL A 62 -4.53 -15.64 -14.68
N VAL A 63 -3.84 -16.76 -14.92
CA VAL A 63 -3.42 -17.21 -16.27
C VAL A 63 -4.43 -18.12 -16.97
N GLU A 64 -5.62 -18.27 -16.40
CA GLU A 64 -6.73 -19.01 -16.99
C GLU A 64 -7.22 -18.30 -18.27
N ARG A 65 -7.63 -19.10 -19.26
CA ARG A 65 -7.79 -18.62 -20.64
C ARG A 65 -8.92 -17.59 -20.72
N GLU A 66 -10.02 -17.84 -20.04
CA GLU A 66 -11.21 -17.01 -20.01
C GLU A 66 -10.91 -15.68 -19.30
N ASN A 67 -10.20 -15.71 -18.16
CA ASN A 67 -9.72 -14.52 -17.46
C ASN A 67 -8.80 -13.67 -18.34
N MET A 68 -7.78 -14.29 -18.95
CA MET A 68 -6.85 -13.59 -19.85
C MET A 68 -7.55 -13.00 -21.07
N TRP A 69 -8.59 -13.66 -21.60
CA TRP A 69 -9.40 -13.15 -22.70
C TRP A 69 -10.22 -11.92 -22.29
N LEU A 70 -10.79 -11.92 -21.08
CA LEU A 70 -11.48 -10.76 -20.51
C LEU A 70 -10.50 -9.60 -20.28
N ALA A 71 -9.31 -9.89 -19.75
CA ALA A 71 -8.26 -8.89 -19.57
C ALA A 71 -7.84 -8.25 -20.89
N LEU A 72 -7.66 -9.07 -21.94
CA LEU A 72 -7.33 -8.61 -23.29
C LEU A 72 -8.37 -7.64 -23.82
N LYS A 73 -9.66 -8.02 -23.78
CA LYS A 73 -10.75 -7.15 -24.23
C LYS A 73 -10.80 -5.84 -23.46
N GLN A 74 -10.52 -5.87 -22.15
CA GLN A 74 -10.52 -4.66 -21.33
C GLN A 74 -9.35 -3.74 -21.68
N VAL A 75 -8.15 -4.28 -21.92
CA VAL A 75 -6.99 -3.49 -22.36
C VAL A 75 -7.24 -2.88 -23.75
N GLU A 76 -7.81 -3.65 -24.67
CA GLU A 76 -8.20 -3.16 -26.00
C GLU A 76 -9.20 -2.00 -25.92
N ARG A 77 -10.23 -2.17 -25.09
CA ARG A 77 -11.25 -1.14 -24.85
C ARG A 77 -10.69 0.11 -24.18
N ASN A 78 -9.77 -0.03 -23.24
CA ASN A 78 -9.14 1.10 -22.57
C ASN A 78 -8.16 1.84 -23.48
N SER A 79 -7.64 1.16 -24.50
CA SER A 79 -6.63 1.68 -25.43
C SER A 79 -5.43 2.27 -24.65
N GLY A 80 -4.87 3.38 -25.11
CA GLY A 80 -3.78 4.08 -24.44
C GLY A 80 -2.43 3.89 -25.12
N ALA A 81 -1.49 4.77 -24.79
CA ALA A 81 -0.18 4.82 -25.41
C ALA A 81 0.64 3.54 -25.14
N ALA A 82 1.62 3.30 -26.00
CA ALA A 82 2.61 2.26 -25.82
C ALA A 82 3.48 2.50 -24.56
N GLY A 83 4.07 1.43 -24.03
CA GLY A 83 5.03 1.52 -22.93
C GLY A 83 6.44 1.81 -23.45
N VAL A 84 7.43 1.43 -22.64
CA VAL A 84 8.87 1.57 -22.98
C VAL A 84 9.31 0.71 -24.17
N ASP A 85 8.55 -0.33 -24.48
CA ASP A 85 8.77 -1.26 -25.59
C ASP A 85 8.14 -0.79 -26.91
N GLU A 86 7.47 0.37 -26.90
CA GLU A 86 6.78 0.97 -28.05
C GLU A 86 5.70 0.08 -28.71
N MET A 87 5.38 -1.07 -28.10
CA MET A 87 4.34 -1.97 -28.60
C MET A 87 2.96 -1.33 -28.39
N THR A 88 2.16 -1.28 -29.45
CA THR A 88 0.79 -0.74 -29.38
C THR A 88 -0.23 -1.82 -29.00
N VAL A 89 -1.45 -1.38 -28.70
CA VAL A 89 -2.55 -2.28 -28.32
C VAL A 89 -2.95 -3.19 -29.49
N GLU A 90 -2.85 -2.71 -30.73
CA GLU A 90 -3.15 -3.46 -31.95
C GLU A 90 -2.18 -4.63 -32.17
N GLN A 91 -0.93 -4.46 -31.74
CA GLN A 91 0.13 -5.46 -31.87
C GLN A 91 0.05 -6.55 -30.78
N LEU A 92 -0.75 -6.34 -29.73
CA LEU A 92 -0.85 -7.25 -28.59
C LEU A 92 -1.32 -8.65 -28.98
N ARG A 93 -2.37 -8.77 -29.80
CA ARG A 93 -2.92 -10.08 -30.20
C ARG A 93 -1.91 -10.93 -30.99
N PRO A 94 -1.27 -10.40 -32.07
CA PRO A 94 -0.19 -11.12 -32.75
C PRO A 94 0.92 -11.54 -31.80
N TYR A 95 1.39 -10.63 -30.94
CA TYR A 95 2.47 -10.89 -29.99
C TYR A 95 2.14 -12.06 -29.03
N LEU A 96 0.92 -12.08 -28.48
CA LEU A 96 0.50 -13.15 -27.58
C LEU A 96 0.42 -14.52 -28.27
N ARG A 97 0.09 -14.60 -29.57
CA ARG A 97 0.05 -15.89 -30.28
C ARG A 97 1.40 -16.59 -30.27
N GLU A 98 2.49 -15.82 -30.33
CA GLU A 98 3.85 -16.34 -30.35
C GLU A 98 4.43 -16.50 -28.94
N HIS A 99 4.25 -15.50 -28.08
CA HIS A 99 5.00 -15.42 -26.81
C HIS A 99 4.21 -15.88 -25.58
N TRP A 100 2.89 -16.11 -25.67
CA TRP A 100 2.08 -16.46 -24.51
C TRP A 100 2.52 -17.73 -23.77
N PRO A 101 2.93 -18.85 -24.43
CA PRO A 101 3.38 -20.03 -23.71
C PRO A 101 4.55 -19.74 -22.76
N ARG A 102 5.51 -18.92 -23.20
CA ARG A 102 6.65 -18.48 -22.37
C ARG A 102 6.19 -17.59 -21.21
N ILE A 103 5.39 -16.56 -21.50
CA ILE A 103 4.90 -15.61 -20.48
C ILE A 103 4.11 -16.34 -19.40
N LYS A 104 3.21 -17.25 -19.81
CA LYS A 104 2.42 -18.07 -18.89
C LYS A 104 3.31 -18.95 -17.99
N ALA A 105 4.33 -19.60 -18.56
CA ALA A 105 5.26 -20.41 -17.79
C ALA A 105 6.04 -19.57 -16.76
N GLU A 106 6.53 -18.39 -17.17
CA GLU A 106 7.22 -17.45 -16.28
C GLU A 106 6.32 -16.94 -15.13
N LEU A 107 5.04 -16.69 -15.39
CA LEU A 107 4.07 -16.29 -14.37
C LEU A 107 3.80 -17.42 -13.37
N LEU A 108 3.58 -18.64 -13.85
CA LEU A 108 3.32 -19.81 -13.02
C LEU A 108 4.54 -20.22 -12.17
N ALA A 109 5.75 -20.04 -12.71
CA ALA A 109 7.00 -20.25 -11.98
C ALA A 109 7.31 -19.11 -10.98
N GLY A 110 6.69 -17.94 -11.15
CA GLY A 110 6.98 -16.75 -10.35
C GLY A 110 8.26 -16.03 -10.74
N ASP A 111 8.68 -16.17 -11.99
CA ASP A 111 9.92 -15.64 -12.57
C ASP A 111 9.70 -14.45 -13.51
N TYR A 112 8.45 -14.17 -13.90
CA TYR A 112 8.10 -13.03 -14.73
C TYR A 112 8.58 -11.70 -14.13
N GLN A 113 9.31 -10.90 -14.91
CA GLN A 113 9.81 -9.58 -14.53
C GLN A 113 9.10 -8.50 -15.35
N PRO A 114 8.30 -7.63 -14.71
CA PRO A 114 7.72 -6.47 -15.35
C PRO A 114 8.76 -5.53 -15.96
N GLN A 115 8.39 -4.88 -17.06
CA GLN A 115 9.22 -3.81 -17.61
C GLN A 115 9.07 -2.51 -16.80
N PRO A 116 10.08 -1.63 -16.80
CA PRO A 116 9.92 -0.27 -16.29
C PRO A 116 8.75 0.45 -16.97
N VAL A 117 8.05 1.31 -16.23
CA VAL A 117 6.98 2.14 -16.81
C VAL A 117 7.57 3.33 -17.55
N LEU A 118 6.98 3.70 -18.68
CA LEU A 118 7.36 4.90 -19.42
C LEU A 118 6.90 6.14 -18.65
N LYS A 119 7.83 7.04 -18.32
CA LYS A 119 7.53 8.30 -17.64
C LYS A 119 7.01 9.32 -18.65
N VAL A 120 5.78 9.80 -18.46
CA VAL A 120 5.19 10.87 -19.28
C VAL A 120 4.71 12.01 -18.38
N GLU A 121 5.01 13.25 -18.76
CA GLU A 121 4.51 14.44 -18.06
C GLU A 121 3.37 15.06 -18.86
N ILE A 122 2.20 15.19 -18.24
CA ILE A 122 1.03 15.84 -18.85
C ILE A 122 0.59 17.05 -18.00
N PRO A 123 0.07 18.12 -18.61
CA PRO A 123 -0.49 19.24 -17.85
C PRO A 123 -1.67 18.79 -16.98
N LYS A 124 -1.77 19.30 -15.75
CA LYS A 124 -2.99 19.10 -14.94
C LYS A 124 -4.19 19.80 -15.60
N PRO A 125 -5.41 19.26 -15.45
CA PRO A 125 -6.64 20.00 -15.77
C PRO A 125 -6.64 21.33 -15.00
N GLY A 126 -6.70 22.46 -15.73
CA GLY A 126 -6.61 23.81 -15.14
C GLY A 126 -5.23 24.48 -15.20
N GLY A 127 -4.22 23.86 -15.82
CA GLY A 127 -2.96 24.50 -16.22
C GLY A 127 -1.90 24.69 -15.13
N GLN A 128 -2.22 24.43 -13.86
CA GLN A 128 -1.25 24.56 -12.76
C GLN A 128 -0.47 23.26 -12.52
N GLY A 129 0.73 23.20 -13.11
CA GLY A 129 1.72 22.15 -12.89
C GLY A 129 1.53 20.90 -13.77
N MET A 130 2.53 20.02 -13.71
CA MET A 130 2.54 18.76 -14.44
C MET A 130 2.08 17.59 -13.55
N ARG A 131 1.41 16.61 -14.16
CA ARG A 131 1.12 15.30 -13.61
C ARG A 131 2.05 14.30 -14.29
N MET A 132 2.85 13.62 -13.49
CA MET A 132 3.63 12.48 -13.98
C MET A 132 2.72 11.25 -14.07
N LEU A 133 2.80 10.56 -15.20
CA LEU A 133 2.17 9.28 -15.46
C LEU A 133 3.27 8.22 -15.69
N GLY A 134 3.04 7.03 -15.15
CA GLY A 134 3.74 5.81 -15.56
C GLY A 134 2.85 5.06 -16.54
N ILE A 135 3.36 4.76 -17.73
CA ILE A 135 2.66 3.95 -18.73
C ILE A 135 3.35 2.57 -18.81
N PRO A 136 2.75 1.51 -18.25
CA PRO A 136 3.29 0.16 -18.40
C PRO A 136 3.21 -0.32 -19.85
N THR A 137 4.02 -1.32 -20.20
CA THR A 137 3.90 -2.05 -21.47
C THR A 137 2.52 -2.65 -21.61
N VAL A 138 2.08 -2.92 -22.84
CA VAL A 138 0.73 -3.46 -23.06
C VAL A 138 0.59 -4.87 -22.46
N ILE A 139 1.66 -5.66 -22.45
CA ILE A 139 1.71 -6.96 -21.77
C ILE A 139 1.55 -6.78 -20.26
N ASP A 140 2.26 -5.82 -19.66
CA ASP A 140 2.11 -5.53 -18.24
C ASP A 140 0.70 -5.06 -17.88
N ARG A 141 0.07 -4.24 -18.72
CA ARG A 141 -1.33 -3.83 -18.54
C ARG A 141 -2.29 -5.03 -18.60
N LEU A 142 -2.05 -5.97 -19.51
CA LEU A 142 -2.84 -7.21 -19.62
C LEU A 142 -2.73 -8.04 -18.33
N ILE A 143 -1.51 -8.25 -17.83
CA ILE A 143 -1.27 -9.05 -16.62
C ILE A 143 -1.83 -8.34 -15.38
N GLN A 144 -1.65 -7.02 -15.26
CA GLN A 144 -2.25 -6.22 -14.18
C GLN A 144 -3.78 -6.29 -14.20
N GLN A 145 -4.38 -6.25 -15.39
CA GLN A 145 -5.83 -6.38 -15.55
C GLN A 145 -6.33 -7.77 -15.16
N ALA A 146 -5.60 -8.83 -15.53
CA ALA A 146 -5.91 -10.21 -15.15
C ALA A 146 -5.79 -10.42 -13.63
N LEU A 147 -4.75 -9.86 -13.00
CA LEU A 147 -4.61 -9.82 -11.55
C LEU A 147 -5.78 -9.09 -10.89
N HIS A 148 -6.15 -7.92 -11.41
CA HIS A 148 -7.27 -7.15 -10.88
C HIS A 148 -8.59 -7.93 -10.94
N GLN A 149 -8.87 -8.64 -12.03
CA GLN A 149 -10.08 -9.45 -12.18
C GLN A 149 -10.19 -10.58 -11.14
N VAL A 150 -9.08 -11.25 -10.83
CA VAL A 150 -9.04 -12.31 -9.82
C VAL A 150 -9.06 -11.75 -8.39
N LEU A 151 -8.35 -10.66 -8.13
CA LEU A 151 -8.20 -10.12 -6.78
C LEU A 151 -9.38 -9.26 -6.34
N SER A 152 -10.08 -8.59 -7.25
CA SER A 152 -11.17 -7.69 -6.87
C SER A 152 -12.30 -8.41 -6.11
N PRO A 153 -12.84 -9.56 -6.56
CA PRO A 153 -13.89 -10.27 -5.82
C PRO A 153 -13.46 -10.71 -4.42
N LEU A 154 -12.16 -10.99 -4.22
CA LEU A 154 -11.60 -11.38 -2.93
C LEU A 154 -11.45 -10.20 -1.96
N LEU A 155 -11.17 -9.01 -2.48
CA LEU A 155 -10.92 -7.82 -1.68
C LEU A 155 -12.17 -6.97 -1.45
N GLU A 156 -13.11 -6.97 -2.41
CA GLU A 156 -14.32 -6.13 -2.38
C GLU A 156 -15.15 -6.24 -1.10
N PRO A 157 -15.44 -7.45 -0.57
CA PRO A 157 -16.22 -7.62 0.66
C PRO A 157 -15.57 -7.00 1.91
N HIS A 158 -14.28 -6.65 1.84
CA HIS A 158 -13.54 -6.10 2.98
C HIS A 158 -13.43 -4.57 2.93
N PHE A 159 -13.83 -3.92 1.85
CA PHE A 159 -13.85 -2.46 1.78
C PHE A 159 -15.04 -1.88 2.57
N SER A 160 -14.81 -0.70 3.15
CA SER A 160 -15.87 0.05 3.83
C SER A 160 -17.01 0.39 2.86
N GLU A 161 -18.25 0.33 3.37
CA GLU A 161 -19.43 0.82 2.66
C GLU A 161 -19.36 2.32 2.31
N SER A 162 -18.52 3.08 3.03
CA SER A 162 -18.26 4.49 2.74
C SER A 162 -17.07 4.73 1.80
N SER A 163 -16.52 3.67 1.20
CA SER A 163 -15.47 3.76 0.17
C SER A 163 -16.11 3.68 -1.23
N TYR A 164 -15.94 4.73 -2.03
CA TYR A 164 -16.61 4.87 -3.33
C TYR A 164 -15.66 4.95 -4.55
N GLY A 165 -14.39 5.25 -4.34
CA GLY A 165 -13.42 5.45 -5.42
C GLY A 165 -12.91 4.13 -6.00
N PHE A 166 -12.82 4.04 -7.33
CA PHE A 166 -12.20 2.92 -8.06
C PHE A 166 -12.78 1.53 -7.75
N ARG A 167 -14.05 1.46 -7.33
CA ARG A 167 -14.72 0.20 -6.98
C ARG A 167 -15.84 -0.12 -7.98
N PRO A 168 -16.06 -1.40 -8.31
CA PRO A 168 -17.18 -1.80 -9.15
C PRO A 168 -18.50 -1.37 -8.52
N GLN A 169 -19.42 -0.86 -9.34
CA GLN A 169 -20.77 -0.42 -8.93
C GLN A 169 -20.79 0.72 -7.89
N ARG A 170 -19.66 1.38 -7.64
CA ARG A 170 -19.57 2.58 -6.80
C ARG A 170 -19.26 3.82 -7.64
N SER A 171 -19.74 4.99 -7.23
CA SER A 171 -19.50 6.24 -7.96
C SER A 171 -19.34 7.46 -7.05
N ALA A 172 -18.71 8.51 -7.59
CA ALA A 172 -18.60 9.80 -6.90
C ALA A 172 -19.97 10.40 -6.55
N GLN A 173 -20.98 10.19 -7.41
CA GLN A 173 -22.35 10.64 -7.14
C GLN A 173 -22.94 9.97 -5.89
N GLN A 174 -22.72 8.68 -5.69
CA GLN A 174 -23.17 7.99 -4.47
C GLN A 174 -22.50 8.56 -3.21
N ALA A 175 -21.21 8.91 -3.28
CA ALA A 175 -20.50 9.55 -2.18
C ALA A 175 -21.15 10.90 -1.79
N VAL A 176 -21.48 11.73 -2.80
CA VAL A 176 -22.17 13.01 -2.60
C VAL A 176 -23.57 12.80 -2.00
N LEU A 177 -24.32 11.82 -2.49
CA LEU A 177 -25.65 11.49 -1.94
C LEU A 177 -25.57 11.07 -0.47
N LYS A 178 -24.55 10.28 -0.09
CA LYS A 178 -24.32 9.89 1.30
C LYS A 178 -23.92 11.07 2.17
N ALA A 179 -23.04 11.95 1.68
CA ALA A 179 -22.67 13.18 2.40
C ALA A 179 -23.91 14.07 2.65
N ARG A 180 -24.79 14.21 1.66
CA ARG A 180 -26.06 14.94 1.81
C ARG A 180 -26.99 14.35 2.86
N GLU A 181 -27.01 13.02 3.01
CA GLU A 181 -27.74 12.35 4.09
C GLU A 181 -27.22 12.73 5.47
N TYR A 182 -25.88 12.81 5.65
CA TYR A 182 -25.28 13.25 6.91
C TYR A 182 -25.66 14.68 7.28
N VAL A 183 -25.65 15.59 6.31
CA VAL A 183 -26.07 16.99 6.50
C VAL A 183 -27.52 17.06 6.95
N ARG A 184 -28.43 16.30 6.31
CA ARG A 184 -29.85 16.23 6.70
C ARG A 184 -30.06 15.68 8.10
N LYS A 185 -29.19 14.78 8.56
CA LYS A 185 -29.18 14.23 9.93
C LYS A 185 -28.56 15.19 10.96
N GLY A 186 -28.23 16.42 10.57
CA GLY A 186 -27.74 17.46 11.48
C GLY A 186 -26.21 17.53 11.61
N ARG A 187 -25.44 16.73 10.84
CA ARG A 187 -23.98 16.85 10.81
C ARG A 187 -23.58 18.01 9.89
N ARG A 188 -23.35 19.19 10.49
CA ARG A 188 -23.12 20.45 9.75
C ARG A 188 -21.65 20.83 9.56
N TRP A 189 -20.74 20.12 10.22
CA TRP A 189 -19.30 20.34 10.13
C TRP A 189 -18.65 19.21 9.34
N VAL A 190 -17.74 19.57 8.44
CA VAL A 190 -16.94 18.64 7.64
C VAL A 190 -15.49 18.77 8.08
N VAL A 191 -14.86 17.63 8.31
CA VAL A 191 -13.41 17.54 8.47
C VAL A 191 -12.87 17.07 7.13
N ASP A 192 -12.27 17.99 6.39
CA ASP A 192 -11.68 17.71 5.08
C ASP A 192 -10.21 17.33 5.25
N ILE A 193 -9.85 16.12 4.84
CA ILE A 193 -8.50 15.58 4.93
C ILE A 193 -8.13 15.03 3.56
N ASP A 194 -7.12 15.64 2.94
CA ASP A 194 -6.55 15.18 1.68
C ASP A 194 -5.10 14.71 1.87
N LEU A 195 -4.71 13.66 1.14
CA LEU A 195 -3.36 13.11 1.18
C LEU A 195 -2.56 13.60 -0.02
N GLU A 196 -1.67 14.56 0.24
CA GLU A 196 -0.78 15.10 -0.79
C GLU A 196 0.06 13.99 -1.45
N LYS A 197 0.02 13.91 -2.78
CA LYS A 197 0.79 12.96 -3.60
C LYS A 197 0.63 11.50 -3.15
N PHE A 198 -0.59 11.10 -2.79
CA PHE A 198 -0.92 9.75 -2.30
C PHE A 198 -0.15 8.64 -3.04
N PHE A 199 -0.30 8.56 -4.37
CA PHE A 199 0.32 7.52 -5.21
C PHE A 199 1.85 7.58 -5.31
N ASN A 200 2.51 8.67 -4.91
CA ASN A 200 3.98 8.76 -4.90
C ASN A 200 4.57 8.37 -3.53
N ARG A 201 3.76 8.41 -2.46
CA ARG A 201 4.20 8.19 -1.08
C ARG A 201 3.71 6.86 -0.50
N VAL A 202 3.11 6.00 -1.31
CA VAL A 202 2.67 4.66 -0.86
C VAL A 202 3.90 3.84 -0.48
N ASN A 203 4.05 3.50 0.79
CA ASN A 203 5.10 2.61 1.25
C ASN A 203 4.82 1.16 0.80
N HIS A 204 5.76 0.56 0.07
CA HIS A 204 5.58 -0.77 -0.51
C HIS A 204 5.42 -1.86 0.56
N ASP A 205 6.18 -1.81 1.65
CA ASP A 205 6.12 -2.84 2.70
C ASP A 205 4.79 -2.81 3.46
N VAL A 206 4.28 -1.61 3.76
CA VAL A 206 2.95 -1.45 4.38
C VAL A 206 1.86 -2.01 3.47
N SER A 207 1.86 -1.64 2.18
CA SER A 207 0.88 -2.14 1.21
C SER A 207 0.95 -3.66 1.06
N MET A 208 2.16 -4.21 0.91
CA MET A 208 2.36 -5.65 0.80
C MET A 208 1.96 -6.40 2.08
N SER A 209 2.20 -5.84 3.26
CA SER A 209 1.75 -6.40 4.53
C SER A 209 0.23 -6.46 4.63
N ARG A 210 -0.48 -5.46 4.12
CA ARG A 210 -1.96 -5.48 4.07
C ARG A 210 -2.48 -6.52 3.09
N LEU A 211 -1.89 -6.64 1.91
CA LEU A 211 -2.26 -7.64 0.91
C LEU A 211 -2.02 -9.08 1.41
N ALA A 212 -0.87 -9.35 2.02
CA ALA A 212 -0.50 -10.68 2.52
C ALA A 212 -1.42 -11.24 3.62
N ARG A 213 -2.23 -10.37 4.26
CA ARG A 213 -3.27 -10.82 5.21
C ARG A 213 -4.36 -11.61 4.51
N ARG A 214 -4.70 -11.25 3.27
CA ARG A 214 -5.81 -11.83 2.49
C ARG A 214 -5.32 -12.76 1.38
N ILE A 215 -4.21 -12.43 0.73
CA ILE A 215 -3.65 -13.19 -0.38
C ILE A 215 -2.55 -14.10 0.15
N LYS A 216 -2.64 -15.41 -0.13
CA LYS A 216 -1.66 -16.42 0.32
C LYS A 216 -0.72 -16.89 -0.78
N ASP A 217 -1.14 -16.83 -2.04
CA ASP A 217 -0.26 -17.14 -3.18
C ASP A 217 0.96 -16.20 -3.22
N LYS A 218 2.13 -16.78 -2.93
CA LYS A 218 3.41 -16.06 -2.89
C LYS A 218 3.85 -15.55 -4.26
N ARG A 219 3.45 -16.20 -5.35
CA ARG A 219 3.79 -15.79 -6.72
C ARG A 219 3.05 -14.50 -7.06
N VAL A 220 1.77 -14.43 -6.72
CA VAL A 220 0.95 -13.21 -6.88
C VAL A 220 1.54 -12.06 -6.05
N LEU A 221 1.82 -12.29 -4.76
CA LEU A 221 2.43 -11.26 -3.91
C LEU A 221 3.80 -10.79 -4.45
N ARG A 222 4.64 -11.72 -4.93
CA ARG A 222 5.93 -11.40 -5.54
C ARG A 222 5.76 -10.55 -6.79
N LEU A 223 4.81 -10.89 -7.66
CA LEU A 223 4.54 -10.16 -8.89
C LEU A 223 4.00 -8.74 -8.61
N ILE A 224 3.08 -8.58 -7.66
CA ILE A 224 2.60 -7.24 -7.23
C ILE A 224 3.77 -6.40 -6.70
N ARG A 225 4.63 -6.98 -5.87
CA ARG A 225 5.83 -6.29 -5.36
C ARG A 225 6.75 -5.87 -6.51
N ARG A 226 6.97 -6.73 -7.50
CA ARG A 226 7.75 -6.40 -8.71
C ARG A 226 7.13 -5.23 -9.48
N TYR A 227 5.81 -5.19 -9.63
CA TYR A 227 5.13 -4.04 -10.25
C TYR A 227 5.31 -2.73 -9.47
N LEU A 228 5.21 -2.78 -8.13
CA LEU A 228 5.47 -1.59 -7.30
C LEU A 228 6.91 -1.10 -7.41
N GLN A 229 7.87 -2.02 -7.55
CA GLN A 229 9.30 -1.74 -7.66
C GLN A 229 9.76 -1.44 -9.08
N ALA A 230 8.93 -1.72 -10.10
CA ALA A 230 9.23 -1.45 -11.50
C ALA A 230 9.59 0.03 -11.64
N GLY A 231 10.80 0.28 -12.14
CA GLY A 231 11.34 1.62 -12.23
C GLY A 231 10.54 2.50 -13.19
N MET A 232 10.76 3.81 -13.13
CA MET A 232 10.36 4.70 -14.22
C MET A 232 11.52 4.83 -15.20
N MET A 233 11.24 4.65 -16.49
CA MET A 233 12.17 4.94 -17.55
C MET A 233 11.89 6.33 -18.12
N SER A 234 12.94 7.15 -18.18
CA SER A 234 12.94 8.47 -18.81
C SER A 234 14.26 8.64 -19.56
N ASN A 235 14.21 9.00 -20.85
CA ASN A 235 15.40 9.22 -21.69
C ASN A 235 16.41 8.04 -21.66
N GLY A 236 15.92 6.80 -21.66
CA GLY A 236 16.76 5.59 -21.63
C GLY A 236 17.37 5.22 -20.27
N LEU A 237 17.15 6.02 -19.22
CA LEU A 237 17.62 5.72 -17.86
C LEU A 237 16.48 5.19 -16.99
N THR A 238 16.75 4.10 -16.27
CA THR A 238 15.80 3.50 -15.32
C THR A 238 16.12 3.94 -13.89
N THR A 239 15.11 4.43 -13.17
CA THR A 239 15.23 4.79 -11.75
C THR A 239 14.48 3.78 -10.88
N SER A 240 15.16 3.16 -9.91
CA SER A 240 14.52 2.23 -8.97
C SER A 240 13.61 2.96 -7.97
N ARG A 241 12.53 2.30 -7.51
CA ARG A 241 11.55 2.90 -6.60
C ARG A 241 11.38 2.07 -5.32
N ARG A 242 11.32 2.76 -4.17
CA ARG A 242 11.00 2.21 -2.84
C ARG A 242 9.65 2.68 -2.29
N GLU A 243 9.05 3.67 -2.93
CA GLU A 243 7.74 4.23 -2.61
C GLU A 243 6.98 4.59 -3.89
N GLY A 244 5.66 4.71 -3.75
CA GLY A 244 4.72 5.02 -4.81
C GLY A 244 4.16 3.79 -5.52
N SER A 245 3.16 3.98 -6.38
CA SER A 245 2.42 2.87 -7.01
C SER A 245 2.00 3.14 -8.46
N ALA A 246 2.67 4.10 -9.12
CA ALA A 246 2.35 4.55 -10.49
C ALA A 246 3.16 3.80 -11.55
#